data_AF-A0A248YJ58-F1
#
_entry.id   AF-A0A248YJ58-F1
#
_cell.length_a   1.000
_cell.length_b   1.000
_cell.length_c   1.000
_cell.angle_alpha   90.00
_cell.angle_beta   90.00
_cell.angle_gamma   90.00
#
_symmetry.space_group_name_H-M   'P 1'
#
loop_
_entity.id
_entity.type
_entity.pdbx_description
1 polymer ?
#
loop_
_entity_poly.entity_id
_entity_poly.type
_entity_poly.pdbx_seq_one_letter_code
_entity_poly.pdbx_strand_id
1 'polypeptide(L)'
;MRARRLVPIAAVAVLGVTVLSGCRTDPAVAAYVGDHRITESAVDQVLDDLRQHGAGASADPSAAPQQVAELPTRAQVVSTLVLREACQRVAAEKGYQATNQIPAEQAAQQLGLPAGTAYPRQVAELYSCLSGLPVPAPQPPSAQELTDLVAAGKAAGVIPAQVSTQEAASQLDGDQLRGALAQKRGLADAIKDADITVNPRYRPLDFPLLSFTGDTPAVSVPLGDADSGAVTDLPVTAQPVAPAA
;
A
#
# COMPACT_ATOMS: atom_id res chain seq x y z
N MET A 1 40.53 -33.40 65.19
CA MET A 1 40.63 -33.86 63.79
C MET A 1 39.78 -32.96 62.91
N ARG A 2 40.29 -32.61 61.73
CA ARG A 2 39.62 -31.84 60.67
C ARG A 2 38.54 -32.68 59.96
N ALA A 3 37.43 -32.05 59.57
CA ALA A 3 36.76 -32.15 58.24
C ALA A 3 35.40 -31.43 58.33
N ARG A 4 35.19 -30.24 57.73
CA ARG A 4 34.92 -29.90 56.31
C ARG A 4 33.52 -30.27 55.77
N ARG A 5 32.72 -29.22 55.54
CA ARG A 5 31.80 -28.91 54.39
C ARG A 5 30.53 -29.78 54.28
N LEU A 6 29.35 -29.35 53.80
CA LEU A 6 28.94 -28.38 52.77
C LEU A 6 27.53 -27.80 53.07
N VAL A 7 27.26 -26.59 52.55
CA VAL A 7 25.94 -25.94 52.43
C VAL A 7 25.32 -26.27 51.07
N PRO A 8 23.99 -26.42 50.93
CA PRO A 8 23.31 -26.11 49.69
C PRO A 8 22.38 -24.88 49.84
N ILE A 9 22.64 -23.88 49.00
CA ILE A 9 21.85 -22.68 48.76
C ILE A 9 20.68 -23.09 47.86
N ALA A 10 19.44 -22.94 48.33
CA ALA A 10 18.26 -23.11 47.50
C ALA A 10 18.11 -21.88 46.58
N ALA A 11 18.45 -22.04 45.31
CA ALA A 11 18.22 -21.03 44.28
C ALA A 11 16.74 -20.98 43.93
N VAL A 12 16.07 -19.87 44.28
CA VAL A 12 14.72 -19.55 43.81
C VAL A 12 14.84 -19.11 42.35
N ALA A 13 14.39 -19.97 41.44
CA ALA A 13 14.27 -19.65 40.02
C ALA A 13 13.16 -18.59 39.83
N VAL A 14 13.56 -17.36 39.57
CA VAL A 14 12.66 -16.32 39.07
C VAL A 14 12.30 -16.70 37.63
N LEU A 15 11.06 -17.13 37.43
CA LEU A 15 10.46 -17.33 36.12
C LEU A 15 10.42 -15.97 35.40
N GLY A 16 11.37 -15.77 34.48
CA GLY A 16 11.34 -14.66 33.54
C GLY A 16 10.17 -14.85 32.58
N VAL A 17 9.09 -14.10 32.79
CA VAL A 17 8.09 -13.86 31.75
C VAL A 17 8.73 -12.90 30.75
N THR A 18 9.49 -13.43 29.80
CA THR A 18 9.89 -12.68 28.62
C THR A 18 8.62 -12.47 27.81
N VAL A 19 8.08 -11.26 27.85
CA VAL A 19 7.12 -10.79 26.86
C VAL A 19 7.86 -10.82 25.53
N LEU A 20 7.66 -11.89 24.75
CA LEU A 20 7.99 -11.85 23.34
C LEU A 20 7.15 -10.71 22.78
N SER A 21 7.77 -9.56 22.53
CA SER A 21 7.34 -8.62 21.50
C SER A 21 7.43 -9.38 20.18
N GLY A 22 6.47 -10.28 19.95
CA GLY A 22 6.39 -11.11 18.77
C GLY A 22 6.26 -10.18 17.58
N CYS A 23 7.18 -10.31 16.62
CA CYS A 23 7.01 -9.74 15.30
C CYS A 23 5.58 -10.04 14.85
N ARG A 24 4.77 -8.99 14.66
CA ARG A 24 3.33 -9.03 14.37
C ARG A 24 3.10 -9.54 12.94
N THR A 25 3.59 -10.75 12.63
CA THR A 25 3.57 -11.34 11.30
C THR A 25 2.66 -12.58 11.33
N ASP A 26 1.36 -12.33 11.34
CA ASP A 26 0.36 -13.37 11.07
C ASP A 26 0.24 -13.52 9.54
N PRO A 27 0.59 -14.68 8.95
CA PRO A 27 0.53 -14.88 7.50
C PRO A 27 -0.90 -14.80 6.94
N ALA A 28 -1.93 -14.92 7.78
CA ALA A 28 -3.32 -14.76 7.38
C ALA A 28 -3.79 -13.30 7.35
N VAL A 29 -2.94 -12.35 7.78
CA VAL A 29 -3.24 -10.92 7.80
C VAL A 29 -2.43 -10.20 6.72
N ALA A 30 -3.13 -9.47 5.86
CA ALA A 30 -2.55 -8.65 4.82
C ALA A 30 -2.02 -7.32 5.37
N ALA A 31 -2.76 -6.70 6.29
CA ALA A 31 -2.36 -5.48 6.97
C ALA A 31 -3.14 -5.28 8.28
N TYR A 32 -2.58 -4.46 9.15
CA TYR A 32 -3.20 -3.91 10.34
C TYR A 32 -3.38 -2.41 10.17
N VAL A 33 -4.50 -1.89 10.67
CA VAL A 33 -4.78 -0.45 10.80
C VAL A 33 -5.20 -0.22 12.25
N GLY A 34 -4.22 0.14 13.09
CA GLY A 34 -4.33 0.08 14.55
C GLY A 34 -4.66 -1.35 15.03
N ASP A 35 -5.86 -1.53 15.57
CA ASP A 35 -6.35 -2.83 16.04
C ASP A 35 -7.15 -3.61 14.98
N HIS A 36 -7.56 -2.95 13.89
CA HIS A 36 -8.31 -3.59 12.82
C HIS A 36 -7.38 -4.47 11.96
N ARG A 37 -7.88 -5.64 11.55
CA ARG A 37 -7.13 -6.61 10.74
C ARG A 37 -7.78 -6.74 9.37
N ILE A 38 -7.00 -6.50 8.32
CA ILE A 38 -7.38 -6.82 6.94
C ILE A 38 -6.79 -8.19 6.64
N THR A 39 -7.63 -9.21 6.53
CA THR A 39 -7.20 -10.60 6.34
C THR A 39 -6.96 -10.93 4.86
N GLU A 40 -6.12 -11.93 4.62
CA GLU A 40 -5.91 -12.50 3.27
C GLU A 40 -7.21 -13.01 2.66
N SER A 41 -8.07 -13.61 3.47
CA SER A 41 -9.39 -14.06 3.04
C SER A 41 -10.28 -12.92 2.54
N ALA A 42 -10.17 -11.72 3.11
CA ALA A 42 -10.92 -10.56 2.63
C ALA A 42 -10.41 -10.08 1.26
N VAL A 43 -9.09 -10.12 1.07
CA VAL A 43 -8.46 -9.83 -0.23
C VAL A 43 -8.89 -10.86 -1.29
N ASP A 44 -8.90 -12.14 -0.92
CA ASP A 44 -9.33 -13.24 -1.79
C ASP A 44 -10.80 -13.08 -2.18
N GLN A 45 -11.68 -12.80 -1.23
CA GLN A 45 -13.11 -12.59 -1.50
C GLN A 45 -13.36 -11.47 -2.51
N VAL A 46 -12.65 -10.34 -2.39
CA VAL A 46 -12.80 -9.21 -3.33
C VAL A 46 -12.36 -9.61 -4.75
N LEU A 47 -11.25 -10.35 -4.87
CA LEU A 47 -10.74 -10.80 -6.17
C LEU A 47 -11.58 -11.92 -6.78
N ASP A 48 -12.06 -12.86 -5.95
CA ASP A 48 -12.92 -13.95 -6.39
C ASP A 48 -14.26 -13.44 -6.88
N ASP A 49 -14.84 -12.45 -6.20
CA ASP A 49 -16.06 -11.79 -6.66
C ASP A 49 -15.87 -11.16 -8.04
N LEU A 50 -14.75 -10.48 -8.27
CA LEU A 50 -14.41 -9.93 -9.59
C LEU A 50 -14.19 -11.02 -10.64
N ARG A 51 -13.54 -12.14 -10.32
CA ARG A 51 -13.34 -13.25 -11.26
C ARG A 51 -14.66 -13.91 -11.65
N GLN A 52 -15.54 -14.13 -10.68
CA GLN A 52 -16.86 -14.73 -10.88
C GLN A 52 -17.75 -13.86 -11.77
N HIS A 53 -17.61 -12.54 -11.69
CA HIS A 53 -18.42 -11.59 -12.48
C HIS A 53 -17.68 -11.02 -13.71
N GLY A 54 -16.38 -11.26 -13.84
CA GLY A 54 -15.51 -10.71 -14.90
C GLY A 54 -15.07 -11.71 -15.96
N ALA A 55 -15.06 -13.01 -15.66
CA ALA A 55 -14.87 -14.07 -16.67
C ALA A 55 -16.16 -14.28 -17.49
N GLY A 56 -16.48 -13.36 -18.40
CA GLY A 56 -17.51 -13.58 -19.43
C GLY A 56 -18.79 -12.74 -19.36
N ALA A 57 -18.81 -11.58 -18.70
CA ALA A 57 -19.99 -10.70 -18.66
C ALA A 57 -20.22 -9.86 -19.95
N SER A 58 -19.84 -10.39 -21.11
CA SER A 58 -20.37 -9.96 -22.41
C SER A 58 -21.11 -11.16 -23.01
N ALA A 59 -22.34 -11.41 -22.53
CA ALA A 59 -23.26 -12.36 -23.15
C ALA A 59 -23.99 -11.75 -24.38
N ASP A 60 -23.59 -10.56 -24.81
CA ASP A 60 -24.13 -9.90 -25.99
C ASP A 60 -23.13 -10.00 -27.16
N PRO A 61 -23.39 -10.86 -28.16
CA PRO A 61 -22.55 -10.97 -29.36
C PRO A 61 -22.58 -9.71 -30.25
N SER A 62 -23.38 -8.70 -29.89
CA SER A 62 -23.54 -7.42 -30.60
C SER A 62 -22.73 -6.27 -29.97
N ALA A 63 -22.13 -6.48 -28.80
CA ALA A 63 -21.31 -5.47 -28.16
C ALA A 63 -19.96 -5.34 -28.91
N ALA A 64 -19.61 -4.12 -29.31
CA ALA A 64 -18.27 -3.79 -29.79
C ALA A 64 -17.23 -4.31 -28.78
N PRO A 65 -16.02 -4.73 -29.21
CA PRO A 65 -15.00 -5.24 -28.30
C PRO A 65 -14.69 -4.19 -27.23
N GLN A 66 -15.29 -4.37 -26.06
CA GLN A 66 -14.95 -3.60 -24.88
C GLN A 66 -13.54 -4.04 -24.50
N GLN A 67 -12.64 -3.07 -24.34
CA GLN A 67 -11.33 -3.34 -23.75
C GLN A 67 -11.58 -4.13 -22.47
N VAL A 68 -11.05 -5.35 -22.42
CA VAL A 68 -11.17 -6.22 -21.25
C VAL A 68 -10.55 -5.43 -20.11
N ALA A 69 -11.37 -4.99 -19.16
CA ALA A 69 -10.87 -4.25 -18.02
C ALA A 69 -9.87 -5.13 -17.26
N GLU A 70 -8.70 -4.57 -16.99
CA GLU A 70 -7.68 -5.28 -16.24
C GLU A 70 -8.14 -5.43 -14.79
N LEU A 71 -8.11 -6.67 -14.29
CA LEU A 71 -8.45 -6.93 -12.90
C LEU A 71 -7.39 -6.31 -11.99
N PRO A 72 -7.79 -5.70 -10.86
CA PRO A 72 -6.83 -5.18 -9.89
C PRO A 72 -5.92 -6.30 -9.38
N THR A 73 -4.66 -5.96 -9.22
CA THR A 73 -3.68 -6.79 -8.53
C THR A 73 -4.04 -6.96 -7.05
N ARG A 74 -3.50 -7.99 -6.40
CA ARG A 74 -3.66 -8.17 -4.95
C ARG A 74 -3.18 -6.94 -4.16
N ALA A 75 -2.06 -6.35 -4.57
CA ALA A 75 -1.51 -5.17 -3.91
C ALA A 75 -2.45 -3.96 -4.01
N GLN A 76 -3.11 -3.75 -5.16
CA GLN A 76 -4.12 -2.70 -5.33
C GLN A 76 -5.35 -2.92 -4.46
N VAL A 77 -5.79 -4.17 -4.30
CA VAL A 77 -6.89 -4.51 -3.37
C VAL A 77 -6.49 -4.20 -1.94
N VAL A 78 -5.30 -4.62 -1.51
CA VAL A 78 -4.81 -4.36 -0.15
C VAL A 78 -4.63 -2.86 0.09
N SER A 79 -4.01 -2.11 -0.84
CA SER A 79 -3.81 -0.66 -0.67
C SER A 79 -5.15 0.08 -0.56
N THR A 80 -6.15 -0.30 -1.36
CA THR A 80 -7.51 0.24 -1.29
C THR A 80 -8.15 -0.04 0.07
N LEU A 81 -8.12 -1.29 0.54
CA LEU A 81 -8.72 -1.68 1.81
C LEU A 81 -8.04 -0.99 3.00
N VAL A 82 -6.70 -0.93 3.00
CA VAL A 82 -5.89 -0.28 4.04
C VAL A 82 -6.20 1.21 4.11
N LEU A 83 -6.15 1.92 2.98
CA LEU A 83 -6.37 3.35 2.97
C LEU A 83 -7.83 3.71 3.28
N ARG A 84 -8.79 2.87 2.87
CA ARG A 84 -10.21 3.06 3.20
C ARG A 84 -10.42 2.98 4.71
N GLU A 85 -9.88 1.94 5.35
CA GLU A 85 -9.96 1.75 6.79
C GLU A 85 -9.28 2.91 7.55
N ALA A 86 -8.07 3.28 7.13
CA ALA A 86 -7.34 4.40 7.73
C ALA A 86 -8.12 5.72 7.61
N CYS A 87 -8.69 6.00 6.44
CA CYS A 87 -9.49 7.19 6.23
C CYS A 87 -10.75 7.20 7.12
N GLN A 88 -11.49 6.08 7.16
CA GLN A 88 -12.72 5.98 7.96
C GLN A 88 -12.43 6.19 9.44
N ARG A 89 -11.34 5.61 9.93
CA ARG A 89 -10.89 5.80 11.32
C ARG A 89 -10.56 7.25 11.61
N VAL A 90 -9.71 7.89 10.80
CA VAL A 90 -9.33 9.30 10.99
C VAL A 90 -10.55 10.21 10.89
N ALA A 91 -11.45 9.95 9.94
CA ALA A 91 -12.68 10.72 9.80
C ALA A 91 -13.57 10.58 11.05
N ALA A 92 -13.75 9.37 11.57
CA ALA A 92 -14.52 9.14 12.79
C ALA A 92 -13.89 9.81 14.03
N GLU A 93 -12.57 9.71 14.19
CA GLU A 93 -11.83 10.29 15.32
C GLU A 93 -11.84 11.82 15.32
N LYS A 94 -11.72 12.45 14.14
CA LYS A 94 -11.65 13.91 13.98
C LYS A 94 -13.00 14.56 13.67
N GLY A 95 -14.05 13.76 13.45
CA GLY A 95 -15.37 14.25 13.08
C GLY A 95 -15.46 14.78 11.65
N TYR A 96 -14.61 14.31 10.74
CA TYR A 96 -14.71 14.67 9.32
C TYR A 96 -15.89 13.97 8.66
N GLN A 97 -16.48 14.65 7.68
CA GLN A 97 -17.61 14.16 6.92
C GLN A 97 -17.28 14.23 5.43
N ALA A 98 -17.68 13.21 4.68
CA ALA A 98 -17.54 13.22 3.23
C ALA A 98 -18.22 14.45 2.64
N THR A 99 -17.51 15.21 1.82
CA THR A 99 -18.07 16.36 1.09
C THR A 99 -18.68 15.94 -0.24
N ASN A 100 -18.26 14.79 -0.76
CA ASN A 100 -18.79 14.17 -1.96
C ASN A 100 -19.04 12.68 -1.72
N GLN A 101 -20.17 12.17 -2.22
CA GLN A 101 -20.47 10.75 -2.21
C GLN A 101 -20.27 10.19 -3.61
N ILE A 102 -19.34 9.26 -3.75
CA ILE A 102 -19.11 8.54 -4.99
C ILE A 102 -19.97 7.27 -4.96
N PRO A 103 -20.94 7.09 -5.85
CA PRO A 103 -21.70 5.86 -5.97
C PRO A 103 -20.84 4.73 -6.56
N ALA A 104 -21.11 3.49 -6.14
CA ALA A 104 -20.34 2.31 -6.57
C ALA A 104 -20.41 2.11 -8.09
N GLU A 105 -21.53 2.46 -8.72
CA GLU A 105 -21.74 2.39 -10.16
C GLU A 105 -20.81 3.34 -10.92
N GLN A 106 -20.56 4.54 -10.38
CA GLN A 106 -19.63 5.49 -10.98
C GLN A 106 -18.20 4.98 -10.88
N ALA A 107 -17.79 4.46 -9.71
CA ALA A 107 -16.47 3.85 -9.56
C ALA A 107 -16.30 2.65 -10.52
N ALA A 108 -17.33 1.82 -10.66
CA ALA A 108 -17.30 0.67 -11.55
C ALA A 108 -17.13 1.08 -13.01
N GLN A 109 -17.86 2.09 -13.47
CA GLN A 109 -17.71 2.64 -14.82
C GLN A 109 -16.30 3.17 -15.07
N GLN A 110 -15.72 3.91 -14.12
CA GLN A 110 -14.36 4.44 -14.23
C GLN A 110 -13.31 3.34 -14.29
N LEU A 111 -13.53 2.24 -13.55
CA LEU A 111 -12.63 1.09 -13.52
C LEU A 111 -12.88 0.10 -14.67
N GLY A 112 -13.94 0.27 -15.46
CA GLY A 112 -14.39 -0.72 -16.44
C GLY A 112 -14.86 -2.05 -15.82
N LEU A 113 -15.21 -2.06 -14.53
CA LEU A 113 -15.58 -3.27 -13.78
C LEU A 113 -17.10 -3.41 -13.63
N PRO A 114 -17.61 -4.61 -13.34
CA PRO A 114 -19.04 -4.80 -13.10
C PRO A 114 -19.52 -4.06 -11.83
N ALA A 115 -20.56 -3.24 -11.95
CA ALA A 115 -21.07 -2.38 -10.86
C ALA A 115 -21.57 -3.13 -9.61
N GLY A 116 -21.93 -4.40 -9.75
CA GLY A 116 -22.38 -5.23 -8.62
C GLY A 116 -21.25 -5.78 -7.74
N THR A 117 -19.98 -5.62 -8.14
CA THR A 117 -18.84 -6.28 -7.48
C THR A 117 -18.33 -5.49 -6.27
N ALA A 118 -17.63 -6.19 -5.38
CA ALA A 118 -17.12 -5.67 -4.12
C ALA A 118 -16.07 -4.58 -4.34
N TYR A 119 -15.15 -4.75 -5.30
CA TYR A 119 -14.03 -3.83 -5.46
C TYR A 119 -14.44 -2.39 -5.83
N PRO A 120 -15.29 -2.13 -6.83
CA PRO A 120 -15.79 -0.78 -7.09
C PRO A 120 -16.47 -0.12 -5.89
N ARG A 121 -17.16 -0.91 -5.05
CA ARG A 121 -17.74 -0.41 -3.79
C ARG A 121 -16.67 0.03 -2.80
N GLN A 122 -15.61 -0.77 -2.63
CA GLN A 122 -14.47 -0.40 -1.76
C GLN A 122 -13.80 0.89 -2.25
N VAL A 123 -13.63 1.03 -3.57
CA VAL A 123 -13.06 2.24 -4.19
C VAL A 123 -13.96 3.46 -3.99
N ALA A 124 -15.27 3.30 -4.21
CA ALA A 124 -16.26 4.35 -4.00
C ALA A 124 -16.30 4.84 -2.55
N GLU A 125 -16.28 3.92 -1.58
CA GLU A 125 -16.22 4.25 -0.14
C GLU A 125 -14.93 4.97 0.22
N LEU A 126 -13.79 4.51 -0.30
CA LEU A 126 -12.50 5.17 -0.09
C LEU A 126 -12.53 6.61 -0.58
N TYR A 127 -12.86 6.85 -1.85
CA TYR A 127 -12.82 8.21 -2.40
C TYR A 127 -13.89 9.12 -1.80
N SER A 128 -15.04 8.58 -1.41
CA SER A 128 -16.03 9.34 -0.64
C SER A 128 -15.46 9.79 0.70
N CYS A 129 -14.76 8.91 1.42
CA CYS A 129 -14.10 9.27 2.66
C CYS A 129 -13.00 10.32 2.45
N LEU A 130 -12.13 10.12 1.45
CA LEU A 130 -11.04 11.06 1.13
C LEU A 130 -11.55 12.46 0.81
N SER A 131 -12.75 12.59 0.24
CA SER A 131 -13.37 13.90 -0.03
C SER A 131 -13.64 14.73 1.23
N GLY A 132 -13.73 14.08 2.40
CA GLY A 132 -13.95 14.74 3.68
C GLY A 132 -12.68 15.17 4.40
N LEU A 133 -11.50 14.70 3.96
CA LEU A 133 -10.25 14.99 4.63
C LEU A 133 -9.74 16.40 4.30
N PRO A 134 -9.15 17.13 5.26
CA PRO A 134 -8.53 18.41 4.98
C PRO A 134 -7.32 18.23 4.07
N VAL A 135 -7.31 18.93 2.94
CA VAL A 135 -6.15 19.02 2.05
C VAL A 135 -5.53 20.40 2.20
N PRO A 136 -4.22 20.50 2.51
CA PRO A 136 -3.55 21.79 2.59
C PRO A 136 -3.57 22.51 1.24
N ALA A 137 -3.37 23.83 1.25
CA ALA A 137 -3.28 24.58 0.00
C ALA A 137 -2.14 24.04 -0.90
N PRO A 138 -2.35 23.92 -2.22
CA PRO A 138 -1.30 23.55 -3.16
C PRO A 138 -0.09 24.50 -3.05
N GLN A 139 1.11 23.92 -3.06
CA GLN A 139 2.37 24.64 -3.02
C GLN A 139 3.25 24.22 -4.20
N PRO A 140 4.15 25.09 -4.68
CA PRO A 140 5.14 24.69 -5.68
C PRO A 140 5.92 23.45 -5.22
N PRO A 141 6.19 22.48 -6.12
CA PRO A 141 7.02 21.33 -5.79
C PRO A 141 8.44 21.78 -5.43
N SER A 142 9.05 21.10 -4.47
CA SER A 142 10.48 21.25 -4.19
C SER A 142 11.33 20.67 -5.32
N ALA A 143 12.58 21.13 -5.42
CA ALA A 143 13.54 20.60 -6.40
C ALA A 143 13.76 19.08 -6.23
N GLN A 144 13.69 18.57 -4.98
CA GLN A 144 13.80 17.15 -4.70
C GLN A 144 12.57 16.38 -5.20
N GLU A 145 11.35 16.86 -4.92
CA GLU A 145 10.11 16.22 -5.41
C GLU A 145 10.10 16.14 -6.94
N LEU A 146 10.57 17.18 -7.65
CA LEU A 146 10.68 17.15 -9.12
C LEU A 146 11.77 16.18 -9.59
N THR A 147 12.90 16.11 -8.89
CA THR A 147 13.98 15.19 -9.22
C THR A 147 13.53 13.74 -9.08
N ASP A 148 12.85 13.41 -7.97
CA ASP A 148 12.33 12.08 -7.69
C ASP A 148 11.25 11.68 -8.70
N LEU A 149 10.34 12.62 -9.02
CA LEU A 149 9.29 12.41 -10.03
C LEU A 149 9.88 12.12 -11.41
N VAL A 150 10.90 12.89 -11.84
CA VAL A 150 11.58 12.65 -13.12
C VAL A 150 12.31 11.31 -13.11
N ALA A 151 12.98 10.96 -12.01
CA ALA A 151 13.64 9.67 -11.87
C ALA A 151 12.65 8.50 -11.99
N ALA A 152 11.49 8.60 -11.32
CA ALA A 152 10.42 7.61 -11.42
C ALA A 152 9.87 7.50 -12.84
N GLY A 153 9.59 8.63 -13.50
CA GLY A 153 9.12 8.64 -14.89
C GLY A 153 10.12 8.04 -15.88
N LYS A 154 11.43 8.25 -15.66
CA LYS A 154 12.49 7.63 -16.47
C LYS A 154 12.59 6.12 -16.22
N ALA A 155 12.54 5.70 -14.96
CA ALA A 155 12.57 4.28 -14.60
C ALA A 155 11.39 3.50 -15.19
N ALA A 156 10.22 4.15 -15.28
CA ALA A 156 9.03 3.60 -15.90
C ALA A 156 9.01 3.71 -17.44
N GLY A 157 10.02 4.33 -18.06
CA GLY A 157 10.08 4.54 -19.51
C GLY A 157 9.08 5.57 -20.07
N VAL A 158 8.34 6.26 -19.20
CA VAL A 158 7.41 7.35 -19.59
C VAL A 158 8.19 8.59 -20.01
N ILE A 159 9.26 8.92 -19.27
CA ILE A 159 10.15 10.03 -19.60
C ILE A 159 11.37 9.46 -20.34
N PRO A 160 11.65 9.89 -21.58
CA PRO A 160 12.81 9.38 -22.31
C PRO A 160 14.13 9.66 -21.57
N ALA A 161 15.03 8.67 -21.56
CA ALA A 161 16.28 8.74 -20.79
C ALA A 161 17.16 9.96 -21.15
N GLN A 162 17.11 10.38 -22.42
CA GLN A 162 17.85 11.52 -22.97
C GLN A 162 17.34 12.89 -22.54
N VAL A 163 16.10 13.01 -22.04
CA VAL A 163 15.56 14.30 -21.57
C VAL A 163 16.26 14.68 -20.28
N SER A 164 16.73 15.93 -20.17
CA SER A 164 17.41 16.38 -18.95
C SER A 164 16.43 16.49 -17.78
N THR A 165 16.90 16.34 -16.53
CA THR A 165 16.03 16.47 -15.36
C THR A 165 15.38 17.85 -15.29
N GLN A 166 16.11 18.90 -15.64
CA GLN A 166 15.60 20.27 -15.65
C GLN A 166 14.48 20.47 -16.67
N GLU A 167 14.65 19.93 -17.88
CA GLU A 167 13.66 20.02 -18.95
C GLU A 167 12.39 19.22 -18.65
N ALA A 168 12.53 18.03 -18.04
CA ALA A 168 11.37 17.27 -17.61
C ALA A 168 10.65 17.96 -16.43
N ALA A 169 11.41 18.46 -15.44
CA ALA A 169 10.86 19.12 -14.27
C ALA A 169 10.03 20.37 -14.63
N SER A 170 10.48 21.17 -15.60
CA SER A 170 9.72 22.36 -16.04
C SER A 170 8.39 22.04 -16.73
N GLN A 171 8.26 20.84 -17.31
CA GLN A 171 7.03 20.38 -17.94
C GLN A 171 6.07 19.72 -16.94
N LEU A 172 6.59 19.22 -15.82
CA LEU A 172 5.82 18.49 -14.80
C LEU A 172 5.23 19.40 -13.73
N ASP A 173 5.81 20.59 -13.50
CA ASP A 173 5.26 21.56 -12.55
C ASP A 173 3.98 22.20 -13.08
N GLY A 174 2.84 21.77 -12.54
CA GLY A 174 1.52 22.30 -12.85
C GLY A 174 0.51 22.00 -11.74
N ASP A 175 -0.71 22.54 -11.90
CA ASP A 175 -1.75 22.47 -10.86
C ASP A 175 -2.09 21.03 -10.44
N GLN A 176 -2.06 20.09 -11.38
CA GLN A 176 -2.31 18.68 -11.10
C GLN A 176 -1.24 18.07 -10.17
N LEU A 177 0.04 18.31 -10.44
CA LEU A 177 1.13 17.85 -9.57
C LEU A 177 1.05 18.50 -8.19
N ARG A 178 0.82 19.81 -8.15
CA ARG A 178 0.71 20.57 -6.88
C ARG A 178 -0.47 20.08 -6.05
N GLY A 179 -1.60 19.79 -6.68
CA GLY A 179 -2.77 19.19 -6.04
C GLY A 179 -2.47 17.79 -5.48
N ALA A 180 -1.84 16.92 -6.27
CA ALA A 180 -1.47 15.58 -5.83
C ALA A 180 -0.47 15.60 -4.66
N LEU A 181 0.52 16.50 -4.68
CA LEU A 181 1.47 16.68 -3.57
C LEU A 181 0.78 17.24 -2.32
N ALA A 182 -0.16 18.16 -2.46
CA ALA A 182 -0.95 18.66 -1.34
C ALA A 182 -1.79 17.53 -0.71
N GLN A 183 -2.44 16.71 -1.55
CA GLN A 183 -3.20 15.55 -1.10
C GLN A 183 -2.29 14.52 -0.41
N LYS A 184 -1.10 14.26 -0.96
CA LYS A 184 -0.08 13.39 -0.35
C LYS A 184 0.28 13.85 1.06
N ARG A 185 0.50 15.14 1.27
CA ARG A 185 0.83 15.71 2.59
C ARG A 185 -0.34 15.55 3.56
N GLY A 186 -1.57 15.87 3.13
CA GLY A 186 -2.77 15.67 3.97
C GLY A 186 -3.00 14.20 4.34
N LEU A 187 -2.75 13.27 3.41
CA LEU A 187 -2.88 11.83 3.64
C LEU A 187 -1.75 11.27 4.50
N ALA A 188 -0.53 11.78 4.40
CA ALA A 188 0.60 11.30 5.20
C ALA A 188 0.33 11.47 6.71
N ASP A 189 -0.29 12.58 7.10
CA ASP A 189 -0.70 12.81 8.48
C ASP A 189 -1.79 11.82 8.93
N ALA A 190 -2.79 11.58 8.07
CA ALA A 190 -3.86 10.60 8.34
C ALA A 190 -3.33 9.16 8.46
N ILE A 191 -2.40 8.76 7.59
CA ILE A 191 -1.79 7.43 7.60
C ILE A 191 -0.94 7.23 8.85
N LYS A 192 -0.21 8.26 9.27
CA LYS A 192 0.58 8.23 10.50
C LYS A 192 -0.30 8.06 11.74
N ASP A 193 -1.43 8.77 11.80
CA ASP A 193 -2.38 8.66 12.92
C ASP A 193 -3.07 7.28 12.96
N ALA A 194 -3.18 6.58 11.83
CA ALA A 194 -3.90 5.32 11.71
C ALA A 194 -3.09 4.05 12.10
N ASP A 195 -1.81 4.17 12.47
CA ASP A 195 -0.93 3.06 12.88
C ASP A 195 -0.98 1.85 11.92
N ILE A 196 -0.55 2.07 10.68
CA ILE A 196 -0.63 1.07 9.61
C ILE A 196 0.60 0.15 9.65
N THR A 197 0.38 -1.17 9.77
CA THR A 197 1.43 -2.19 9.60
C THR A 197 1.06 -3.12 8.46
N VAL A 198 1.91 -3.24 7.44
CA VAL A 198 1.63 -4.07 6.25
C VAL A 198 2.44 -5.37 6.30
N ASN A 199 1.83 -6.48 5.87
CA ASN A 199 2.54 -7.75 5.75
C ASN A 199 3.73 -7.60 4.79
N PRO A 200 4.93 -8.12 5.15
CA PRO A 200 6.12 -8.02 4.33
C PRO A 200 5.96 -8.42 2.86
N ARG A 201 5.05 -9.35 2.55
CA ARG A 201 4.74 -9.78 1.17
C ARG A 201 4.20 -8.68 0.26
N TYR A 202 3.65 -7.60 0.82
CA TYR A 202 3.07 -6.49 0.07
C TYR A 202 3.92 -5.22 0.13
N ARG A 203 5.09 -5.27 0.79
CA ARG A 203 5.96 -4.10 0.87
C ARG A 203 6.86 -3.98 -0.38
N PRO A 204 7.11 -2.75 -0.85
CA PRO A 204 6.48 -1.51 -0.41
C PRO A 204 5.01 -1.46 -0.87
N LEU A 205 4.12 -0.98 0.00
CA LEU A 205 2.70 -0.81 -0.35
C LEU A 205 2.42 0.68 -0.52
N ASP A 206 1.98 1.05 -1.72
CA ASP A 206 1.74 2.44 -2.09
C ASP A 206 0.31 2.62 -2.62
N PHE A 207 -0.26 3.80 -2.38
CA PHE A 207 -1.50 4.23 -3.02
C PHE A 207 -1.22 5.39 -4.01
N PRO A 208 -1.53 5.23 -5.31
CA PRO A 208 -1.28 6.26 -6.30
C PRO A 208 -2.27 7.42 -6.16
N LEU A 209 -1.76 8.65 -6.14
CA LEU A 209 -2.52 9.91 -6.14
C LEU A 209 -2.48 10.60 -7.49
N LEU A 210 -1.40 10.37 -8.22
CA LEU A 210 -1.22 10.81 -9.59
C LEU A 210 -0.49 9.72 -10.34
N SER A 211 -0.92 9.42 -11.56
CA SER A 211 -0.26 8.49 -12.46
C SER A 211 0.16 9.21 -13.74
N PHE A 212 1.25 8.75 -14.32
CA PHE A 212 1.56 8.99 -15.72
C PHE A 212 0.57 8.27 -16.63
N THR A 213 0.68 8.49 -17.93
CA THR A 213 -0.03 7.69 -18.94
C THR A 213 0.26 6.20 -18.78
N GLY A 214 -0.77 5.35 -18.88
CA GLY A 214 -0.64 3.90 -18.70
C GLY A 214 -0.56 3.47 -17.24
N ASP A 215 -1.23 4.19 -16.33
CA ASP A 215 -1.43 3.84 -14.91
C ASP A 215 -0.15 3.70 -14.06
N THR A 216 1.00 4.12 -14.59
CA THR A 216 2.26 4.13 -13.84
C THR A 216 2.20 5.23 -12.77
N PRO A 217 2.39 4.92 -11.47
CA PRO A 217 2.33 5.93 -10.42
C PRO A 217 3.41 7.01 -10.59
N ALA A 218 2.98 8.27 -10.53
CA ALA A 218 3.82 9.46 -10.57
C ALA A 218 3.99 10.06 -9.16
N VAL A 219 2.89 10.16 -8.41
CA VAL A 219 2.89 10.54 -7.00
C VAL A 219 2.10 9.49 -6.25
N SER A 220 2.75 8.85 -5.28
CA SER A 220 2.12 7.89 -4.38
C SER A 220 2.29 8.29 -2.92
N VAL A 221 1.38 7.82 -2.09
CA VAL A 221 1.50 7.86 -0.64
C VAL A 221 1.79 6.45 -0.12
N PRO A 222 2.87 6.25 0.67
CA PRO A 222 3.20 4.95 1.23
C PRO A 222 2.22 4.58 2.34
N LEU A 223 1.86 3.30 2.39
CA LEU A 223 0.98 2.71 3.40
C LEU A 223 1.80 1.80 4.31
N GLY A 224 2.00 2.23 5.55
CA GLY A 224 2.82 1.52 6.55
C GLY A 224 4.32 1.75 6.38
N ASP A 225 5.11 0.84 6.97
CA ASP A 225 6.57 0.96 6.98
C ASP A 225 7.17 0.87 5.57
N ALA A 226 8.17 1.71 5.30
CA ALA A 226 9.05 1.55 4.16
C ALA A 226 9.71 0.16 4.18
N ASP A 227 10.17 -0.31 3.01
CA ASP A 227 10.89 -1.59 2.91
C ASP A 227 11.95 -1.70 4.01
N SER A 228 11.66 -2.53 5.01
CA SER A 228 12.63 -2.87 6.04
C SER A 228 13.58 -3.89 5.43
N GLY A 229 14.44 -3.44 4.50
CA GLY A 229 15.46 -4.20 3.77
C GLY A 229 15.28 -5.71 3.89
N ALA A 230 14.38 -6.27 3.08
CA ALA A 230 14.22 -7.73 3.05
C ALA A 230 15.61 -8.32 2.80
N VAL A 231 16.07 -9.17 3.72
CA VAL A 231 17.29 -9.95 3.55
C VAL A 231 17.06 -10.82 2.32
N THR A 232 17.65 -10.42 1.19
CA THR A 232 17.94 -11.37 0.13
C THR A 232 18.96 -12.32 0.71
N ASP A 233 18.54 -13.56 1.00
CA ASP A 233 19.48 -14.67 1.07
C ASP A 233 20.17 -14.71 -0.29
N LEU A 234 21.33 -14.06 -0.38
CA LEU A 234 22.27 -14.32 -1.44
C LEU A 234 22.55 -15.82 -1.36
N PRO A 235 22.42 -16.58 -2.46
CA PRO A 235 22.85 -17.96 -2.45
C PRO A 235 24.31 -17.96 -1.99
N VAL A 236 24.57 -18.58 -0.84
CA VAL A 236 25.92 -18.97 -0.46
C VAL A 236 26.40 -19.80 -1.63
N THR A 237 27.26 -19.20 -2.45
CA THR A 237 28.06 -19.93 -3.41
C THR A 237 28.81 -20.95 -2.58
N ALA A 238 28.37 -22.20 -2.66
CA ALA A 238 29.10 -23.32 -2.10
C ALA A 238 30.52 -23.24 -2.64
N GLN A 239 31.46 -22.85 -1.78
CA GLN A 239 32.87 -22.93 -2.13
C GLN A 239 33.15 -24.41 -2.42
N PRO A 240 33.69 -24.75 -3.59
CA PRO A 240 34.08 -26.12 -3.87
C PRO A 240 35.19 -26.49 -2.88
N VAL A 241 34.92 -27.47 -2.04
CA VAL A 241 35.94 -28.10 -1.18
C VAL A 241 36.97 -28.72 -2.12
N ALA A 242 38.18 -28.17 -2.13
CA ALA A 242 39.31 -28.77 -2.84
C ALA A 242 39.57 -30.17 -2.26
N PRO A 243 39.71 -31.22 -3.10
CA PRO A 243 40.12 -32.52 -2.61
C PRO A 243 41.58 -32.44 -2.15
N ALA A 244 41.84 -32.93 -0.94
CA ALA A 244 43.19 -33.16 -0.46
C ALA A 244 43.83 -34.30 -1.29
N ALA A 245 44.94 -34.00 -1.95
CA ALA A 245 45.90 -34.97 -2.47
C ALA A 245 47.31 -34.36 -2.41
#